data_AF-A0A327ZJ03-F1
#
_entry.id   AF-A0A327ZJ03-F1
#
_cell.length_a   1.000
_cell.length_b   1.000
_cell.length_c   1.000
_cell.angle_alpha   90.00
_cell.angle_beta   90.00
_cell.angle_gamma   90.00
#
_symmetry.space_group_name_H-M   'P 1'
#
loop_
_entity.id
_entity.type
_entity.pdbx_description
1 polymer ?
#
loop_
_entity_poly.entity_id
_entity_poly.type
_entity_poly.pdbx_seq_one_letter_code
_entity_poly.pdbx_strand_id
1 'polypeptide(L)'
;MFVGILPFPTALLGRYGSQTWGIVPYAVCMIVLELLLTLMWWRSARRGLLLAAVEPLEVRVTLVRYLAAASVFAVSVPVAFLAPGYAAWIWLLLAVAPQLAGRTAGTSKKQNSPA
;
A
#
# COMPACT_ATOMS: atom_id res chain seq x y z
N MET A 1 -11.04 9.62 -9.39
CA MET A 1 -11.58 8.67 -10.40
C MET A 1 -11.47 7.22 -9.97
N PHE A 2 -10.30 6.68 -9.61
CA PHE A 2 -10.18 5.26 -9.22
C PHE A 2 -11.04 4.82 -8.02
N VAL A 3 -11.23 5.69 -7.03
CA VAL A 3 -12.13 5.41 -5.88
C VAL A 3 -13.57 5.16 -6.33
N GLY A 4 -14.04 5.83 -7.40
CA GLY A 4 -15.40 5.63 -7.93
C GLY A 4 -15.59 4.33 -8.70
N ILE A 5 -14.50 3.70 -9.15
CA ILE A 5 -14.54 2.41 -9.85
C ILE A 5 -14.55 1.25 -8.84
N LEU A 6 -14.10 1.46 -7.60
CA LEU A 6 -14.01 0.41 -6.55
C LEU A 6 -15.25 -0.45 -6.31
N PRO A 7 -16.50 0.04 -6.45
CA PRO A 7 -17.68 -0.82 -6.27
C PRO A 7 -17.69 -2.03 -7.21
N PHE A 8 -17.16 -1.87 -8.42
CA PHE A 8 -17.10 -2.95 -9.42
C PHE A 8 -16.14 -4.10 -9.03
N PRO A 9 -14.83 -3.88 -8.83
CA PRO A 9 -13.93 -4.95 -8.41
C PRO A 9 -14.26 -5.48 -7.01
N THR A 10 -14.85 -4.66 -6.12
CA THR A 10 -15.31 -5.13 -4.81
C THR A 10 -16.48 -6.11 -4.94
N ALA A 11 -17.44 -5.84 -5.82
CA ALA A 11 -18.52 -6.78 -6.11
C ALA A 11 -17.99 -8.07 -6.77
N LEU A 12 -17.00 -7.95 -7.65
CA LEU A 12 -16.37 -9.08 -8.31
C LEU A 12 -15.62 -9.97 -7.31
N LEU A 13 -14.88 -9.37 -6.38
CA LEU A 13 -14.22 -10.05 -5.28
C LEU A 13 -15.23 -10.74 -4.36
N GLY A 14 -16.34 -10.08 -4.02
CA GLY A 14 -17.38 -10.66 -3.15
C GLY A 14 -18.04 -11.89 -3.77
N ARG A 15 -18.17 -11.94 -5.10
CA ARG A 15 -18.77 -13.07 -5.83
C ARG A 15 -17.76 -14.15 -6.22
N TYR A 16 -16.52 -13.78 -6.50
CA TYR A 16 -15.50 -14.65 -7.09
C TYR A 16 -14.18 -14.64 -6.31
N GLY A 17 -14.22 -14.37 -4.99
CA GLY A 17 -13.03 -14.22 -4.15
C GLY A 17 -12.16 -15.48 -3.99
N SER A 18 -12.64 -16.64 -4.46
CA SER A 18 -11.87 -17.88 -4.54
C SER A 18 -11.24 -18.12 -5.92
N GLN A 19 -11.40 -17.18 -6.86
CA GLN A 19 -10.96 -17.28 -8.24
C GLN A 19 -10.09 -16.08 -8.62
N THR A 20 -9.09 -16.31 -9.47
CA THR A 20 -8.11 -15.30 -9.88
C THR A 20 -8.79 -14.06 -10.48
N TRP A 21 -9.86 -14.23 -11.25
CA TRP A 21 -10.61 -13.14 -11.87
C TRP A 21 -11.36 -12.23 -10.88
N GLY A 22 -11.68 -12.71 -9.68
CA GLY A 22 -12.25 -11.87 -8.61
C GLY A 22 -11.19 -11.06 -7.85
N ILE A 23 -9.99 -11.62 -7.71
CA ILE A 23 -8.91 -11.06 -6.88
C ILE A 23 -8.07 -10.02 -7.64
N VAL A 24 -7.66 -10.34 -8.87
CA VAL A 24 -6.71 -9.53 -9.64
C VAL A 24 -7.22 -8.11 -9.92
N PRO A 25 -8.48 -7.88 -10.37
CA PRO A 25 -8.96 -6.53 -10.63
C PRO A 25 -8.97 -5.63 -9.39
N TYR A 26 -9.31 -6.20 -8.22
CA TYR A 26 -9.26 -5.48 -6.96
C TYR A 26 -7.83 -5.13 -6.56
N ALA A 27 -6.91 -6.10 -6.60
CA ALA A 27 -5.51 -5.89 -6.28
C ALA A 27 -4.88 -4.80 -7.17
N VAL A 28 -5.17 -4.81 -8.47
CA VAL A 28 -4.70 -3.78 -9.41
C VAL A 28 -5.24 -2.39 -9.03
N CYS A 29 -6.53 -2.27 -8.72
CA CYS A 29 -7.09 -0.99 -8.28
C CYS A 29 -6.42 -0.48 -7.00
N MET A 30 -6.15 -1.36 -6.03
CA MET A 30 -5.48 -1.00 -4.77
C MET A 30 -4.03 -0.54 -5.02
N ILE A 31 -3.26 -1.27 -5.84
CA ILE A 31 -1.89 -0.88 -6.21
C ILE A 31 -1.88 0.52 -6.85
N VAL A 32 -2.79 0.78 -7.78
CA VAL A 32 -2.87 2.10 -8.44
C VAL A 32 -3.24 3.19 -7.43
N LEU A 33 -4.20 2.94 -6.53
CA LEU A 33 -4.57 3.89 -5.49
C LEU A 33 -3.38 4.22 -4.60
N GLU A 34 -2.69 3.23 -4.08
CA GLU A 34 -1.55 3.43 -3.17
C GLU A 34 -0.39 4.16 -3.85
N LEU A 35 -0.10 3.86 -5.12
CA LEU A 35 0.89 4.60 -5.90
C LEU A 35 0.48 6.06 -6.11
N LEU A 36 -0.80 6.33 -6.40
CA LEU A 36 -1.30 7.70 -6.55
C LEU A 36 -1.23 8.48 -5.23
N LEU A 37 -1.61 7.86 -4.11
CA LEU A 37 -1.45 8.47 -2.77
C LEU A 37 0.02 8.75 -2.47
N THR A 38 0.91 7.80 -2.74
CA THR A 38 2.36 7.95 -2.58
C THR A 38 2.89 9.12 -3.40
N LEU A 39 2.50 9.21 -4.68
CA LEU A 39 2.93 10.27 -5.59
C LEU A 39 2.40 11.63 -5.16
N MET A 40 1.13 11.70 -4.73
CA MET A 40 0.52 12.92 -4.23
C MET A 40 1.24 13.41 -2.98
N TRP A 41 1.48 12.51 -2.02
CA TRP A 41 2.19 12.84 -0.78
C TRP A 41 3.62 13.32 -1.04
N TRP A 42 4.36 12.61 -1.89
CA TRP A 42 5.72 12.97 -2.28
C TRP A 42 5.79 14.32 -2.97
N ARG A 43 4.87 14.59 -3.90
CA ARG A 43 4.82 15.85 -4.64
C ARG A 43 4.44 17.03 -3.74
N SER A 44 3.48 16.83 -2.83
CA SER A 44 3.08 17.84 -1.86
C SER A 44 4.22 18.17 -0.89
N ALA A 45 4.92 17.15 -0.39
CA ALA A 45 6.07 17.32 0.48
C ALA A 45 7.22 18.07 -0.23
N ARG A 46 7.54 17.70 -1.47
CA ARG A 46 8.60 18.37 -2.25
C ARG A 46 8.30 19.84 -2.58
N ARG A 47 7.03 20.20 -2.75
CA ARG A 47 6.63 21.57 -3.11
C ARG A 47 6.25 22.43 -1.91
N GLY A 48 6.40 21.93 -0.69
CA GLY A 48 6.02 22.66 0.52
C GLY A 48 4.53 22.98 0.59
N LEU A 49 3.68 22.18 -0.07
CA LEU A 49 2.22 22.38 -0.12
C LEU A 49 1.49 21.83 1.11
N LEU A 50 2.24 21.43 2.14
CA LEU A 50 1.70 20.89 3.38
C LEU A 50 1.43 22.06 4.33
N LEU A 51 0.21 22.16 4.86
CA LEU A 51 -0.22 23.23 5.78
C LEU A 51 0.62 23.30 7.07
N ALA A 52 1.20 22.17 7.48
CA ALA A 52 2.10 22.07 8.61
C ALA A 52 3.52 21.73 8.11
N ALA A 53 4.54 22.20 8.83
CA ALA A 53 5.91 21.77 8.64
C ALA A 53 6.04 20.29 9.01
N VAL A 54 5.76 19.41 8.04
CA VAL A 54 5.87 17.96 8.20
C VAL A 54 7.35 17.62 8.25
N GLU A 55 7.76 16.90 9.31
CA GLU A 55 9.15 16.50 9.45
C GLU A 55 9.54 15.56 8.28
N PRO A 56 10.74 15.69 7.69
CA PRO A 56 11.19 14.80 6.62
C PRO A 56 11.11 13.31 6.99
N LEU A 57 11.18 12.98 8.28
CA LEU A 57 11.01 11.62 8.79
C LEU A 57 9.56 11.12 8.61
N GLU A 58 8.57 11.93 8.93
CA GLU A 58 7.15 11.60 8.76
C GLU A 58 6.78 11.41 7.29
N VAL A 59 7.37 12.21 6.40
CA VAL A 59 7.23 12.04 4.95
C VAL A 59 7.74 10.66 4.53
N ARG A 60 8.94 10.29 4.99
CA ARG A 60 9.55 9.00 4.63
C ARG A 60 8.78 7.80 5.20
N VAL A 61 8.34 7.87 6.46
CA VAL A 61 7.55 6.81 7.10
C VAL A 61 6.23 6.59 6.37
N THR A 62 5.55 7.67 5.97
CA THR A 62 4.29 7.60 5.23
C THR A 62 4.48 6.99 3.84
N LEU A 63 5.54 7.37 3.12
CA LEU A 63 5.87 6.77 1.82
C LEU A 63 6.18 5.27 1.95
N VAL A 64 6.97 4.87 2.94
CA VAL A 64 7.30 3.46 3.18
C VAL A 64 6.05 2.65 3.53
N ARG A 65 5.10 3.22 4.28
CA ARG A 65 3.81 2.58 4.59
C ARG A 65 2.99 2.29 3.34
N TYR A 66 2.81 3.28 2.46
CA TYR A 66 2.05 3.08 1.23
C TYR A 66 2.74 2.11 0.27
N LEU A 67 4.07 2.17 0.15
CA LEU A 67 4.82 1.21 -0.66
C LEU A 67 4.78 -0.21 -0.10
N ALA A 68 4.79 -0.36 1.23
CA ALA A 68 4.65 -1.66 1.89
C ALA A 68 3.26 -2.25 1.70
N ALA A 69 2.21 -1.43 1.68
CA ALA A 69 0.88 -1.90 1.36
C ALA A 69 0.77 -2.31 -0.13
N ALA A 70 1.37 -1.52 -1.02
CA ALA A 70 1.39 -1.81 -2.46
C ALA A 70 2.16 -3.09 -2.78
N SER A 71 3.25 -3.36 -2.07
CA SER A 71 4.00 -4.60 -2.23
C SER A 71 3.20 -5.82 -1.75
N VAL A 72 2.41 -5.71 -0.67
CA VAL A 72 1.51 -6.80 -0.23
C VAL A 72 0.48 -7.12 -1.30
N PHE A 73 -0.16 -6.10 -1.90
CA PHE A 73 -1.07 -6.33 -3.02
C PHE A 73 -0.36 -6.89 -4.26
N ALA A 74 0.83 -6.38 -4.58
CA ALA A 74 1.63 -6.88 -5.70
C ALA A 74 2.04 -8.35 -5.52
N VAL A 75 2.33 -8.80 -4.30
CA VAL A 75 2.60 -10.21 -3.96
C VAL A 75 1.33 -11.05 -3.98
N SER A 76 0.17 -10.47 -3.66
CA SER A 76 -1.10 -11.20 -3.73
C SER A 76 -1.48 -11.58 -5.17
N VAL A 77 -1.05 -10.81 -6.19
CA VAL A 77 -1.32 -11.09 -7.61
C VAL A 77 -0.72 -12.42 -8.08
N PRO A 78 0.61 -12.68 -7.99
CA PRO A 78 1.18 -13.97 -8.37
C PRO A 78 0.61 -15.11 -7.53
N VAL A 79 0.35 -14.90 -6.23
CA VAL A 79 -0.28 -15.93 -5.40
C VAL A 79 -1.70 -16.25 -5.87
N ALA A 80 -2.45 -15.28 -6.41
CA ALA A 80 -3.76 -15.53 -7.00
C ALA A 80 -3.72 -16.42 -8.25
N PHE A 81 -2.59 -16.50 -8.95
CA PHE A 81 -2.39 -17.42 -10.07
C PHE A 81 -2.01 -18.84 -9.62
N LEU A 82 -1.27 -18.99 -8.51
CA LEU A 82 -0.91 -20.31 -8.00
C LEU A 82 -2.01 -20.93 -7.12
N ALA A 83 -2.61 -20.13 -6.24
CA ALA A 83 -3.54 -20.60 -5.22
C ALA A 83 -4.55 -19.48 -4.87
N PRO A 84 -5.58 -19.25 -5.70
CA PRO A 84 -6.47 -18.11 -5.55
C PRO A 84 -7.20 -18.07 -4.21
N GLY A 85 -7.54 -19.24 -3.63
CA GLY A 85 -8.13 -19.32 -2.29
C GLY A 85 -7.25 -18.78 -1.15
N TYR A 86 -5.92 -18.69 -1.34
CA TYR A 86 -4.97 -18.21 -0.34
C TYR A 86 -4.55 -16.75 -0.55
N ALA A 87 -4.78 -16.19 -1.74
CA ALA A 87 -4.33 -14.84 -2.08
C ALA A 87 -4.98 -13.75 -1.21
N ALA A 88 -6.26 -13.91 -0.86
CA ALA A 88 -6.94 -12.98 0.03
C ALA A 88 -6.42 -13.05 1.49
N TRP A 89 -5.93 -14.21 1.94
CA TRP A 89 -5.36 -14.35 3.28
C TRP A 89 -4.07 -13.55 3.46
N ILE A 90 -3.33 -13.30 2.38
CA ILE A 90 -2.14 -12.43 2.39
C ILE A 90 -2.51 -11.00 2.79
N TRP A 91 -3.74 -10.56 2.58
CA TRP A 91 -4.17 -9.23 2.97
C TRP A 91 -4.23 -9.03 4.49
N LEU A 92 -4.25 -10.11 5.29
CA LEU A 92 -4.07 -9.99 6.75
C LEU A 92 -2.72 -9.34 7.10
N LEU A 93 -1.71 -9.49 6.24
CA LEU A 93 -0.42 -8.82 6.40
C LEU A 93 -0.53 -7.29 6.23
N LEU A 94 -1.56 -6.74 5.58
CA LEU A 94 -1.76 -5.29 5.47
C LEU A 94 -1.95 -4.62 6.84
N ALA A 95 -2.45 -5.35 7.84
CA ALA A 95 -2.59 -4.80 9.19
C ALA A 95 -1.23 -4.56 9.87
N VAL A 96 -0.22 -5.37 9.52
CA VAL A 96 1.05 -5.45 10.27
C VAL A 96 2.24 -4.97 9.45
N ALA A 97 2.33 -5.34 8.17
CA ALA A 97 3.46 -5.06 7.30
C ALA A 97 3.74 -3.55 7.11
N PRO A 98 2.74 -2.69 6.84
CA PRO A 98 2.97 -1.24 6.75
C PRO A 98 3.41 -0.65 8.10
N GLN A 99 2.86 -1.15 9.20
CA GLN A 99 3.23 -0.68 10.54
C GLN A 99 4.66 -1.03 10.87
N LEU A 100 5.07 -2.28 10.62
CA LEU A 100 6.45 -2.73 10.83
C LEU A 100 7.43 -1.97 9.92
N ALA A 101 7.11 -1.82 8.64
CA ALA A 101 7.94 -1.08 7.68
C ALA A 101 8.09 0.41 8.08
N GLY A 102 7.03 1.03 8.58
CA GLY A 102 7.09 2.38 9.12
C GLY A 102 7.92 2.48 10.40
N ARG A 103 7.87 1.47 11.27
CA ARG A 103 8.66 1.42 12.52
C ARG A 103 10.15 1.28 12.23
N THR A 104 10.55 0.38 11.32
CA THR A 104 11.96 0.18 10.96
C THR A 104 12.55 1.40 10.25
N ALA A 105 11.77 2.08 9.40
CA ALA A 105 12.16 3.33 8.74
C ALA A 105 12.35 4.50 9.73
N GLY A 106 11.60 4.50 10.84
CA GLY A 106 11.73 5.46 11.94
C GLY A 106 12.96 5.20 12.83
N THR A 107 13.23 3.93 13.16
CA THR A 107 14.36 3.55 14.03
C THR A 107 15.72 3.65 13.34
N SER A 108 15.80 3.40 12.03
CA SER A 108 17.07 3.42 11.29
C SER A 108 17.78 4.79 11.27
N LYS A 109 17.08 5.90 11.52
CA LYS A 109 17.71 7.24 11.58
C LYS A 109 18.32 7.56 12.96
N LYS A 110 17.91 6.87 14.04
CA LYS A 110 18.45 7.14 15.39
C LYS A 110 19.86 6.54 15.59
N GLN A 111 20.29 5.63 14.72
CA GLN A 111 21.58 4.92 14.84
C GLN A 111 22.73 5.52 14.00
N ASN A 112 22.45 6.42 13.06
CA ASN A 112 23.45 7.02 12.14
C ASN A 112 23.78 8.49 12.43
N SER A 113 23.55 8.98 13.66
CA SER A 113 24.03 10.32 14.06
C SER A 113 25.29 10.15 14.92
N PRO A 114 26.51 10.17 14.35
CA PRO A 114 27.70 10.37 15.14
C PRO A 114 27.68 11.81 15.69
N ALA A 115 27.81 11.90 17.01
CA ALA A 115 28.12 13.13 17.74
C ALA A 115 29.56 13.57 17.46
#